data_AF-A0A428PLS0-F1
#
_entry.id   AF-A0A428PLS0-F1
#
_cell.length_a   1.000
_cell.length_b   1.000
_cell.length_c   1.000
_cell.angle_alpha   90.00
_cell.angle_beta   90.00
_cell.angle_gamma   90.00
#
_symmetry.space_group_name_H-M   'P 1'
#
loop_
_entity.id
_entity.type
_entity.pdbx_description
1 polymer ?
#
loop_
_entity_poly.entity_id
_entity_poly.type
_entity_poly.pdbx_seq_one_letter_code
_entity_poly.pdbx_strand_id
1 'polypeptide(L)'
;MLSRPVPGFDYNKEHQRLHGGLAGLSGVDVNEDGRVDLRGPDVYANADFEMQAAIAFGFSADAEAIQQQTPFFCPGAQCDFEDWESLSVCSMCSNITDYLETNTLSNGGLYNDLKFDRSSARVEPNSTEYSLPNGLFLNNIDDDYGPSESMVYLTMSGTADSNKTVAMSDIDTLIWAQTVIKVATKPDPDSNDTWPAFAVRASECALYYCVRRYENAKYNNSRMSFTSEKLKGVKRDPESWASLTSLLQASDGLSNKVLKSLAYHPHDSFIRRSDLRLRSADGTSGWNVSDTAVYGISYYMQTFFATCLNRENCTQAVEDWVIPNGFYLSASSSDGRQREDYRPSTAKVLWETDDIEPIFKNVAASMSNALRRGADGEATGNGTVLSSTTVYKVVWRWIALHCIQEITALSILVVTICKTYRRSNTIDVWKSSELAVFAKGATLGATLGGLHTKDDLEKEAKKTEVDLFKTSKEAGLNASDSLLPSGQDTPGDES
;
A
#
# COMPACT_ATOMS: atom_id res chain seq x y z
N MET A 1 4.23 -7.51 -26.16
CA MET A 1 5.05 -7.71 -27.38
C MET A 1 6.15 -8.72 -27.03
N LEU A 2 6.56 -9.61 -27.93
CA LEU A 2 7.46 -10.73 -27.60
C LEU A 2 8.95 -10.38 -27.76
N SER A 3 9.75 -10.71 -26.75
CA SER A 3 11.15 -11.10 -26.91
C SER A 3 11.51 -12.17 -25.86
N ARG A 4 12.48 -13.03 -26.18
CA ARG A 4 12.99 -14.13 -25.32
C ARG A 4 14.45 -13.83 -24.94
N PRO A 5 15.02 -14.51 -23.91
CA PRO A 5 16.21 -14.02 -23.22
C PRO A 5 17.51 -14.16 -24.02
N VAL A 6 18.45 -13.25 -23.73
CA VAL A 6 19.88 -13.44 -23.99
C VAL A 6 20.48 -14.14 -22.76
N PRO A 7 21.22 -15.25 -22.91
CA PRO A 7 21.88 -15.91 -21.79
C PRO A 7 23.24 -15.28 -21.49
N GLY A 8 23.65 -15.30 -20.21
CA GLY A 8 25.04 -15.05 -19.80
C GLY A 8 25.33 -13.64 -19.28
N PHE A 9 24.89 -13.37 -18.05
CA PHE A 9 25.70 -12.58 -17.11
C PHE A 9 25.84 -13.39 -15.82
N ASP A 10 26.98 -14.07 -15.70
CA ASP A 10 27.38 -14.78 -14.49
C ASP A 10 27.83 -13.73 -13.47
N TYR A 11 27.00 -13.44 -12.46
CA TYR A 11 27.24 -12.37 -11.48
C TYR A 11 28.25 -12.81 -10.42
N ASN A 12 29.44 -13.17 -10.89
CA ASN A 12 30.43 -13.95 -10.16
C ASN A 12 31.27 -13.05 -9.23
N LYS A 13 30.70 -12.72 -8.07
CA LYS A 13 31.41 -12.27 -6.86
C LYS A 13 32.54 -11.25 -7.08
N GLU A 14 32.22 -10.08 -7.63
CA GLU A 14 33.00 -8.87 -7.29
C GLU A 14 32.69 -8.41 -5.86
N HIS A 15 33.06 -9.24 -4.88
CA HIS A 15 33.55 -8.70 -3.63
C HIS A 15 34.75 -7.81 -3.99
N GLN A 16 34.59 -6.49 -3.94
CA GLN A 16 35.72 -5.59 -3.82
C GLN A 16 36.36 -5.79 -2.43
N ARG A 17 37.10 -6.90 -2.30
CA ARG A 17 38.18 -7.03 -1.33
C ARG A 17 39.20 -5.95 -1.67
N LEU A 18 39.02 -4.77 -1.09
CA LEU A 18 40.06 -3.75 -1.03
C LEU A 18 41.20 -4.28 -0.16
N HIS A 19 42.06 -5.11 -0.78
CA HIS A 19 43.43 -5.34 -0.40
C HIS A 19 44.29 -4.09 -0.70
N GLY A 20 43.78 -2.91 -0.32
CA GLY A 20 44.59 -1.73 -0.10
C GLY A 20 45.44 -2.00 1.13
N GLY A 21 46.67 -2.46 0.93
CA GLY A 21 47.60 -2.68 2.03
C GLY A 21 47.94 -1.35 2.72
N LEU A 22 48.18 -1.39 4.02
CA LEU A 22 48.53 -0.24 4.89
C LEU A 22 49.86 0.47 4.55
N ALA A 23 50.42 0.23 3.36
CA ALA A 23 51.67 0.81 2.88
C ALA A 23 51.49 2.24 2.36
N GLY A 24 51.17 3.19 3.25
CA GLY A 24 51.05 4.60 2.87
C GLY A 24 50.74 5.61 3.99
N LEU A 25 50.14 5.19 5.11
CA LEU A 25 49.82 6.11 6.21
C LEU A 25 51.09 6.49 7.00
N SER A 26 51.59 7.71 6.77
CA SER A 26 52.70 8.32 7.49
C SER A 26 52.21 9.47 8.35
N GLY A 27 52.08 9.23 9.67
CA GLY A 27 51.42 10.14 10.60
C GLY A 27 49.92 9.83 10.73
N VAL A 28 49.48 9.70 11.97
CA VAL A 28 48.08 9.61 12.39
C VAL A 28 48.04 10.46 13.66
N ASP A 29 47.78 11.75 13.48
CA ASP A 29 47.72 12.72 14.57
C ASP A 29 46.27 12.88 15.07
N VAL A 30 46.09 13.46 16.25
CA VAL A 30 44.75 13.72 16.83
C VAL A 30 44.61 15.22 17.05
N ASN A 31 43.54 15.79 16.50
CA ASN A 31 43.22 17.22 16.59
C ASN A 31 42.67 17.59 17.98
N GLU A 32 42.60 18.90 18.27
CA GLU A 32 42.14 19.41 19.58
C GLU A 32 40.65 19.06 19.90
N ASP A 33 39.86 18.69 18.89
CA ASP A 33 38.49 18.18 19.04
C ASP A 33 38.41 16.67 19.34
N GLY A 34 39.55 15.98 19.34
CA GLY A 34 39.68 14.54 19.53
C GLY A 34 39.28 13.69 18.32
N ARG A 35 39.24 14.28 17.11
CA ARG A 35 39.22 13.56 15.83
C ARG A 35 40.64 13.23 15.36
N VAL A 36 40.73 12.30 14.41
CA VAL A 36 41.99 11.96 13.74
C VAL A 36 42.28 12.95 12.61
N ASP A 37 43.48 13.52 12.54
CA ASP A 37 43.98 14.15 11.31
C ASP A 37 44.60 13.08 10.41
N LEU A 38 44.13 12.99 9.17
CA LEU A 38 44.61 12.04 8.18
C LEU A 38 44.98 12.72 6.87
N ARG A 39 46.24 12.52 6.46
CA ARG A 39 46.73 12.84 5.11
C ARG A 39 46.51 11.65 4.17
N GLY A 40 45.27 11.18 4.11
CA GLY A 40 44.83 10.06 3.28
C GLY A 40 43.63 10.42 2.39
N PRO A 41 43.28 9.60 1.39
CA PRO A 41 42.08 9.78 0.59
C PRO A 41 40.81 9.40 1.39
N ASP A 42 39.73 10.15 1.17
CA ASP A 42 38.44 9.91 1.83
C ASP A 42 37.88 8.51 1.52
N VAL A 43 37.31 7.83 2.52
CA VAL A 43 36.60 6.56 2.31
C VAL A 43 35.17 6.87 1.86
N TYR A 44 34.93 6.81 0.55
CA TYR A 44 33.61 7.02 -0.03
C TYR A 44 32.58 6.01 0.51
N ALA A 45 31.74 6.46 1.43
CA ALA A 45 30.54 5.76 1.86
C ALA A 45 29.34 6.27 1.07
N ASN A 46 28.42 5.39 0.69
CA ASN A 46 27.10 5.77 0.19
C ASN A 46 26.12 4.62 0.46
N ALA A 47 24.84 4.93 0.64
CA ALA A 47 23.80 3.92 0.75
C ALA A 47 23.66 3.15 -0.58
N ASP A 48 23.16 1.92 -0.55
CA ASP A 48 22.78 1.22 -1.76
C ASP A 48 21.64 1.96 -2.50
N PHE A 49 21.53 1.75 -3.81
CA PHE A 49 20.56 2.49 -4.63
C PHE A 49 19.09 2.21 -4.26
N GLU A 50 18.75 1.07 -3.64
CA GLU A 50 17.38 0.84 -3.17
C GLU A 50 17.08 1.67 -1.91
N MET A 51 18.04 1.79 -0.99
CA MET A 51 17.94 2.63 0.19
C MET A 51 17.91 4.13 -0.16
N GLN A 52 18.75 4.57 -1.10
CA GLN A 52 18.67 5.95 -1.64
C GLN A 52 17.27 6.25 -2.20
N ALA A 53 16.75 5.33 -3.04
CA ALA A 53 15.42 5.46 -3.62
C ALA A 53 14.31 5.39 -2.57
N ALA A 54 14.45 4.59 -1.53
CA ALA A 54 13.49 4.48 -0.43
C ALA A 54 13.45 5.76 0.44
N ILE A 55 14.59 6.41 0.67
CA ILE A 55 14.64 7.70 1.38
C ILE A 55 13.93 8.78 0.54
N ALA A 56 14.27 8.90 -0.74
CA ALA A 56 13.65 9.87 -1.65
C ALA A 56 12.14 9.61 -1.88
N PHE A 57 11.73 8.35 -2.00
CA PHE A 57 10.33 7.96 -2.16
C PHE A 57 9.55 8.17 -0.86
N GLY A 58 10.07 7.70 0.28
CA GLY A 58 9.44 7.91 1.59
C GLY A 58 9.31 9.38 1.98
N PHE A 59 10.15 10.26 1.43
CA PHE A 59 10.06 11.71 1.63
C PHE A 59 9.00 12.40 0.74
N SER A 60 8.58 11.77 -0.36
CA SER A 60 7.72 12.38 -1.39
C SER A 60 6.38 11.67 -1.64
N ALA A 61 6.23 10.42 -1.19
CA ALA A 61 5.05 9.60 -1.38
C ALA A 61 4.17 9.55 -0.12
N ASP A 62 2.89 9.20 -0.33
CA ASP A 62 1.94 8.95 0.75
C ASP A 62 2.12 7.56 1.40
N ALA A 63 1.47 7.36 2.54
CA ALA A 63 1.58 6.13 3.33
C ALA A 63 0.98 4.89 2.65
N GLU A 64 0.03 5.04 1.71
CA GLU A 64 -0.56 3.93 0.97
C GLU A 64 0.38 3.45 -0.15
N ALA A 65 0.98 4.38 -0.89
CA ALA A 65 2.01 4.08 -1.87
C ALA A 65 3.23 3.38 -1.22
N ILE A 66 3.61 3.78 -0.01
CA ILE A 66 4.73 3.16 0.73
C ILE A 66 4.38 1.76 1.23
N GLN A 67 3.15 1.50 1.69
CA GLN A 67 2.72 0.13 2.06
C GLN A 67 2.86 -0.85 0.89
N GLN A 68 2.55 -0.41 -0.34
CA GLN A 68 2.66 -1.23 -1.56
C GLN A 68 4.11 -1.63 -1.90
N GLN A 69 5.13 -0.94 -1.37
CA GLN A 69 6.54 -1.29 -1.60
C GLN A 69 7.03 -2.51 -0.79
N THR A 70 6.24 -3.01 0.16
CA THR A 70 6.67 -4.09 1.06
C THR A 70 6.91 -5.37 0.25
N PRO A 71 8.10 -6.00 0.32
CA PRO A 71 8.34 -7.26 -0.39
C PRO A 71 7.49 -8.40 0.18
N PHE A 72 6.85 -9.18 -0.70
CA PHE A 72 6.16 -10.42 -0.37
C PHE A 72 6.10 -11.35 -1.59
N PHE A 73 5.84 -12.63 -1.36
CA PHE A 73 5.50 -13.61 -2.41
C PHE A 73 4.29 -14.41 -1.95
N CYS A 74 3.17 -14.30 -2.68
CA CYS A 74 1.96 -15.09 -2.44
C CYS A 74 1.56 -15.81 -3.74
N PRO A 75 1.70 -17.14 -3.83
CA PRO A 75 1.32 -17.90 -5.03
C PRO A 75 -0.17 -18.27 -5.10
N GLY A 76 -0.96 -17.91 -4.07
CA GLY A 76 -2.40 -18.12 -4.00
C GLY A 76 -3.22 -16.83 -4.11
N ALA A 77 -4.54 -16.95 -3.99
CA ALA A 77 -5.44 -15.79 -3.98
C ALA A 77 -5.42 -15.02 -2.65
N GLN A 78 -5.11 -15.71 -1.55
CA GLN A 78 -4.98 -15.16 -0.21
C GLN A 78 -3.84 -15.89 0.51
N CYS A 79 -3.00 -15.13 1.22
CA CYS A 79 -1.96 -15.65 2.09
C CYS A 79 -2.05 -14.98 3.47
N ASP A 80 -1.72 -15.72 4.52
CA ASP A 80 -1.69 -15.27 5.91
C ASP A 80 -0.31 -15.67 6.48
N PHE A 81 0.42 -14.71 7.04
CA PHE A 81 1.79 -14.88 7.53
C PHE A 81 1.83 -14.83 9.06
N GLU A 82 2.72 -15.62 9.67
CA GLU A 82 2.97 -15.58 11.12
C GLU A 82 3.58 -14.24 11.55
N ASP A 83 3.37 -13.82 12.81
CA ASP A 83 3.99 -12.59 13.33
C ASP A 83 5.53 -12.69 13.27
N TRP A 84 6.20 -11.62 12.84
CA TRP A 84 7.68 -11.57 12.77
C TRP A 84 8.26 -10.29 13.38
N GLU A 85 9.50 -10.36 13.82
CA GLU A 85 10.27 -9.23 14.34
C GLU A 85 11.45 -8.93 13.41
N SER A 86 11.63 -7.66 13.04
CA SER A 86 12.62 -7.27 12.04
C SER A 86 13.30 -5.95 12.38
N LEU A 87 14.54 -5.80 11.93
CA LEU A 87 15.25 -4.52 11.89
C LEU A 87 14.40 -3.51 11.10
N SER A 88 14.39 -2.27 11.54
CA SER A 88 13.58 -1.20 10.96
C SER A 88 14.20 0.16 11.24
N VAL A 89 13.73 1.17 10.52
CA VAL A 89 13.89 2.56 10.93
C VAL A 89 12.61 2.99 11.63
N CYS A 90 12.77 3.66 12.77
CA CYS A 90 11.68 4.34 13.46
C CYS A 90 11.87 5.85 13.32
N SER A 91 10.76 6.58 13.27
CA SER A 91 10.76 8.03 13.48
C SER A 91 10.38 8.38 14.93
N MET A 92 10.76 9.58 15.34
CA MET A 92 10.20 10.30 16.50
C MET A 92 10.21 11.79 16.15
N CYS A 93 9.16 12.52 16.52
CA CYS A 93 9.06 13.95 16.31
C CYS A 93 8.68 14.65 17.61
N SER A 94 9.03 15.93 17.72
CA SER A 94 8.73 16.76 18.88
C SER A 94 8.52 18.20 18.46
N ASN A 95 7.43 18.80 18.96
CA ASN A 95 7.26 20.25 18.92
C ASN A 95 8.26 20.87 19.91
N ILE A 96 9.11 21.76 19.41
CA ILE A 96 10.13 22.46 20.20
C ILE A 96 9.95 23.99 20.10
N THR A 97 8.76 24.45 19.72
CA THR A 97 8.40 25.89 19.67
C THR A 97 8.62 26.57 21.02
N ASP A 98 8.39 25.87 22.12
CA ASP A 98 8.60 26.37 23.49
C ASP A 98 10.09 26.53 23.88
N TYR A 99 11.03 26.08 23.02
CA TYR A 99 12.48 26.29 23.16
C TYR A 99 12.99 27.47 22.31
N LEU A 100 12.12 28.22 21.63
CA LEU A 100 12.53 29.38 20.84
C LEU A 100 12.83 30.58 21.74
N GLU A 101 14.10 31.01 21.75
CA GLU A 101 14.50 32.29 22.32
C GLU A 101 14.32 33.41 21.27
N THR A 102 13.84 34.57 21.69
CA THR A 102 13.60 35.72 20.80
C THR A 102 14.59 36.84 21.09
N ASN A 103 15.35 37.26 20.07
CA ASN A 103 16.32 38.34 20.14
C ASN A 103 15.94 39.46 19.17
N THR A 104 15.42 40.58 19.69
CA THR A 104 15.00 41.76 18.90
C THR A 104 16.15 42.74 18.60
N LEU A 105 17.39 42.33 18.81
CA LEU A 105 18.62 43.11 18.58
C LEU A 105 19.63 42.31 17.76
N SER A 106 19.14 41.40 16.89
CA SER A 106 20.00 40.73 15.92
C SER A 106 20.34 41.67 14.75
N ASN A 107 21.33 41.28 13.95
CA ASN A 107 21.61 41.93 12.68
C ASN A 107 20.93 41.09 11.58
N GLY A 108 20.06 41.69 10.76
CA GLY A 108 19.25 41.01 9.74
C GLY A 108 20.01 40.47 8.53
N GLY A 109 21.13 39.78 8.73
CA GLY A 109 22.00 39.27 7.67
C GLY A 109 21.39 38.13 6.86
N LEU A 110 20.55 37.28 7.46
CA LEU A 110 20.23 35.95 6.94
C LEU A 110 19.69 35.96 5.50
N TYR A 111 18.71 36.82 5.18
CA TYR A 111 18.20 36.95 3.81
C TYR A 111 19.31 37.31 2.79
N ASN A 112 20.23 38.20 3.18
CA ASN A 112 21.34 38.68 2.37
C ASN A 112 22.46 37.65 2.19
N ASP A 113 22.66 36.79 3.19
CA ASP A 113 23.62 35.69 3.16
C ASP A 113 23.14 34.50 2.32
N LEU A 114 21.83 34.22 2.36
CA LEU A 114 21.20 33.13 1.62
C LEU A 114 20.95 33.47 0.13
N LYS A 115 20.53 34.70 -0.17
CA LYS A 115 20.12 35.11 -1.53
C LYS A 115 21.26 35.02 -2.53
N PHE A 116 20.98 34.46 -3.70
CA PHE A 116 22.02 34.22 -4.70
C PHE A 116 22.64 35.49 -5.32
N ASP A 117 21.87 36.59 -5.33
CA ASP A 117 22.26 37.92 -5.80
C ASP A 117 22.30 38.93 -4.63
N ARG A 118 23.49 39.46 -4.35
CA ARG A 118 23.77 40.45 -3.28
C ARG A 118 23.60 41.91 -3.73
N SER A 119 23.15 42.18 -4.96
CA SER A 119 23.01 43.55 -5.50
C SER A 119 22.06 44.46 -4.72
N SER A 120 21.19 43.89 -3.88
CA SER A 120 20.22 44.62 -3.04
C SER A 120 20.51 44.48 -1.52
N ALA A 121 21.69 44.00 -1.13
CA ALA A 121 21.94 43.59 0.25
C ALA A 121 21.91 44.75 1.26
N ARG A 122 21.19 44.56 2.37
CA ARG A 122 21.08 45.50 3.51
C ARG A 122 21.34 44.75 4.81
N VAL A 123 22.26 45.26 5.63
CA VAL A 123 22.44 44.77 7.01
C VAL A 123 22.01 45.90 7.94
N GLU A 124 20.87 45.73 8.59
CA GLU A 124 20.30 46.69 9.52
C GLU A 124 20.14 46.04 10.91
N PRO A 125 20.27 46.80 12.03
CA PRO A 125 20.20 46.27 13.39
C PRO A 125 18.77 46.21 13.96
N ASN A 126 17.77 46.54 13.13
CA ASN A 126 16.34 46.42 13.46
C ASN A 126 15.87 45.05 12.96
N SER A 127 16.16 43.98 13.70
CA SER A 127 15.89 42.61 13.25
C SER A 127 15.65 41.66 14.41
N THR A 128 14.47 41.06 14.40
CA THR A 128 14.04 40.05 15.34
C THR A 128 14.43 38.65 14.84
N GLU A 129 15.02 37.88 15.74
CA GLU A 129 15.52 36.54 15.52
C GLU A 129 14.86 35.56 16.48
N TYR A 130 14.47 34.41 15.96
CA TYR A 130 14.03 33.25 16.75
C TYR A 130 15.10 32.17 16.65
N SER A 131 15.70 31.78 17.77
CA SER A 131 16.81 30.82 17.83
C SER A 131 16.53 29.65 18.78
N LEU A 132 17.22 28.53 18.55
CA LEU A 132 17.12 27.29 19.32
C LEU A 132 18.45 26.96 20.01
N PRO A 133 18.43 26.16 21.11
CA PRO A 133 19.63 25.75 21.84
C PRO A 133 20.70 25.02 21.00
N ASN A 134 20.36 24.47 19.83
CA ASN A 134 21.30 23.84 18.92
C ASN A 134 21.92 24.79 17.87
N GLY A 135 21.70 26.11 18.00
CA GLY A 135 22.26 27.13 17.12
C GLY A 135 21.52 27.31 15.79
N LEU A 136 20.39 26.64 15.57
CA LEU A 136 19.49 26.98 14.46
C LEU A 136 18.74 28.27 14.80
N PHE A 137 18.64 29.18 13.83
CA PHE A 137 17.94 30.46 13.96
C PHE A 137 17.19 30.84 12.68
N LEU A 138 16.19 31.70 12.82
CA LEU A 138 15.43 32.33 11.74
C LEU A 138 15.32 33.83 12.06
N ASN A 139 15.88 34.69 11.22
CA ASN A 139 15.75 36.15 11.34
C ASN A 139 15.44 36.81 9.99
N ASN A 140 14.84 37.99 10.07
CA ASN A 140 14.50 38.89 8.95
C ASN A 140 14.59 40.34 9.48
N ILE A 141 14.57 41.33 8.59
CA ILE A 141 14.55 42.76 8.99
C ILE A 141 13.14 43.16 9.42
N ASP A 142 13.03 43.76 10.60
CA ASP A 142 11.76 44.22 11.17
C ASP A 142 11.23 45.43 10.38
N ASP A 143 9.93 45.44 10.10
CA ASP A 143 9.21 46.45 9.30
C ASP A 143 9.60 46.59 7.80
N ASP A 144 10.62 45.89 7.31
CA ASP A 144 11.06 45.89 5.89
C ASP A 144 10.65 44.59 5.16
N TYR A 145 10.72 43.43 5.82
CA TYR A 145 10.54 42.11 5.17
C TYR A 145 9.14 41.51 5.41
N GLY A 146 8.52 41.00 4.35
CA GLY A 146 7.15 40.46 4.36
C GLY A 146 6.76 39.77 3.04
N PRO A 147 5.50 39.34 2.88
CA PRO A 147 5.04 38.55 1.71
C PRO A 147 5.02 39.34 0.40
N SER A 148 4.63 40.61 0.46
CA SER A 148 4.59 41.54 -0.68
C SER A 148 5.96 42.08 -1.09
N GLU A 149 6.93 42.04 -0.17
CA GLU A 149 8.36 42.35 -0.35
C GLU A 149 9.14 41.02 -0.54
N SER A 150 9.95 40.62 0.44
CA SER A 150 10.58 39.31 0.50
C SER A 150 10.98 38.94 1.92
N MET A 151 10.98 37.65 2.27
CA MET A 151 11.51 37.18 3.56
C MET A 151 11.99 35.72 3.50
N VAL A 152 12.79 35.32 4.50
CA VAL A 152 13.10 33.92 4.80
C VAL A 152 11.92 33.36 5.62
N TYR A 153 11.29 32.28 5.13
CA TYR A 153 10.11 31.69 5.76
C TYR A 153 10.45 30.47 6.62
N LEU A 154 11.57 29.81 6.29
CA LEU A 154 12.03 28.58 6.92
C LEU A 154 13.54 28.53 6.92
N THR A 155 14.12 28.13 8.05
CA THR A 155 15.48 27.61 8.16
C THR A 155 15.47 26.20 8.74
N MET A 156 16.50 25.43 8.42
CA MET A 156 16.69 24.09 8.96
C MET A 156 18.14 23.78 9.28
N SER A 157 18.30 22.89 10.25
CA SER A 157 19.55 22.26 10.63
C SER A 157 19.32 20.76 10.74
N GLY A 158 20.19 19.96 10.17
CA GLY A 158 20.17 18.52 10.38
C GLY A 158 21.54 17.95 10.75
N THR A 159 21.54 16.86 11.51
CA THR A 159 22.72 16.21 12.11
C THR A 159 22.45 14.75 12.46
N ALA A 160 23.49 13.91 12.44
CA ALA A 160 23.49 12.55 12.97
C ALA A 160 24.18 12.42 14.35
N ASP A 161 24.56 13.53 14.99
CA ASP A 161 25.08 13.58 16.36
C ASP A 161 23.95 13.90 17.36
N SER A 162 23.54 12.93 18.18
CA SER A 162 22.43 13.10 19.13
C SER A 162 22.67 14.22 20.15
N ASN A 163 23.94 14.55 20.44
CA ASN A 163 24.31 15.64 21.35
C ASN A 163 24.06 17.04 20.77
N LYS A 164 23.78 17.15 19.46
CA LYS A 164 23.38 18.40 18.77
C LYS A 164 21.87 18.55 18.60
N THR A 165 21.07 17.58 19.05
CA THR A 165 19.59 17.64 18.98
C THR A 165 19.02 18.45 20.14
N VAL A 166 17.84 19.04 19.97
CA VAL A 166 17.15 19.81 21.03
C VAL A 166 16.41 18.88 21.99
N ALA A 167 15.77 17.83 21.47
CA ALA A 167 14.84 16.98 22.22
C ALA A 167 15.15 15.46 22.17
N MET A 168 16.24 15.04 21.51
CA MET A 168 16.44 13.65 21.07
C MET A 168 17.82 13.07 21.43
N SER A 169 18.46 13.63 22.47
CA SER A 169 19.81 13.27 22.91
C SER A 169 19.91 11.89 23.59
N ASP A 170 18.78 11.25 23.90
CA ASP A 170 18.71 9.87 24.39
C ASP A 170 18.82 8.80 23.28
N ILE A 171 18.74 9.20 22.01
CA ILE A 171 18.76 8.28 20.86
C ILE A 171 20.20 7.86 20.52
N ASP A 172 20.65 6.77 21.13
CA ASP A 172 21.94 6.08 20.88
C ASP A 172 22.01 5.32 19.54
N THR A 173 20.92 5.31 18.76
CA THR A 173 20.82 4.65 17.43
C THR A 173 20.45 5.61 16.29
N LEU A 174 20.74 6.90 16.46
CA LEU A 174 20.39 7.98 15.54
C LEU A 174 20.99 7.77 14.15
N ILE A 175 20.17 7.95 13.12
CA ILE A 175 20.57 7.97 11.71
C ILE A 175 20.65 9.43 11.23
N TRP A 176 19.61 10.20 11.53
CA TRP A 176 19.48 11.61 11.17
C TRP A 176 18.44 12.28 12.07
N ALA A 177 18.74 13.48 12.57
CA ALA A 177 17.78 14.39 13.17
C ALA A 177 17.67 15.65 12.29
N GLN A 178 16.44 16.13 12.10
CA GLN A 178 16.12 17.32 11.35
C GLN A 178 15.37 18.31 12.24
N THR A 179 16.01 19.42 12.58
CA THR A 179 15.40 20.58 13.21
C THR A 179 14.94 21.57 12.14
N VAL A 180 13.76 22.15 12.31
CA VAL A 180 13.18 23.17 11.43
C VAL A 180 12.60 24.31 12.26
N ILE A 181 12.88 25.56 11.90
CA ILE A 181 12.17 26.76 12.37
C ILE A 181 11.45 27.35 11.16
N LYS A 182 10.15 27.63 11.26
CA LYS A 182 9.40 28.26 10.16
C LYS A 182 8.23 29.13 10.61
N VAL A 183 7.84 30.07 9.74
CA VAL A 183 6.58 30.80 9.84
C VAL A 183 5.42 29.81 9.93
N ALA A 184 4.53 30.01 10.91
CA ALA A 184 3.60 28.99 11.37
C ALA A 184 2.47 28.68 10.37
N THR A 185 1.96 29.73 9.71
CA THR A 185 0.90 29.69 8.71
C THR A 185 1.44 30.32 7.43
N LYS A 186 1.24 29.68 6.27
CA LYS A 186 1.60 30.28 4.98
C LYS A 186 0.82 31.59 4.78
N PRO A 187 1.47 32.77 4.74
CA PRO A 187 0.76 34.05 4.67
C PRO A 187 0.25 34.32 3.25
N ASP A 188 -0.68 35.27 3.15
CA ASP A 188 -1.19 35.78 1.88
C ASP A 188 -0.08 36.56 1.14
N PRO A 189 0.28 36.22 -0.11
CA PRO A 189 1.25 36.96 -0.91
C PRO A 189 0.91 38.45 -1.11
N ASP A 190 -0.38 38.81 -1.05
CA ASP A 190 -0.85 40.18 -1.20
C ASP A 190 -0.94 40.94 0.14
N SER A 191 -0.47 40.36 1.26
CA SER A 191 -0.47 41.04 2.56
C SER A 191 0.67 42.06 2.70
N ASN A 192 0.36 43.14 3.42
CA ASN A 192 1.31 44.16 3.88
C ASN A 192 1.80 43.90 5.32
N ASP A 193 1.53 42.73 5.89
CA ASP A 193 2.09 42.32 7.18
C ASP A 193 3.62 42.21 7.07
N THR A 194 4.34 42.80 8.03
CA THR A 194 5.80 42.78 8.11
C THR A 194 6.28 41.86 9.22
N TRP A 195 7.52 41.39 9.10
CA TRP A 195 8.24 40.77 10.21
C TRP A 195 8.42 41.79 11.35
N PRO A 196 8.29 41.41 12.65
CA PRO A 196 8.07 40.05 13.17
C PRO A 196 6.61 39.73 13.52
N ALA A 197 5.61 40.28 12.81
CA ALA A 197 4.19 40.04 13.14
C ALA A 197 3.72 38.58 12.92
N PHE A 198 4.52 37.77 12.22
CA PHE A 198 4.22 36.37 11.92
C PHE A 198 4.52 35.45 13.10
N ALA A 199 3.55 34.62 13.49
CA ALA A 199 3.81 33.52 14.42
C ALA A 199 4.84 32.55 13.81
N VAL A 200 5.82 32.13 14.62
CA VAL A 200 6.87 31.17 14.25
C VAL A 200 6.70 29.89 15.06
N ARG A 201 7.02 28.74 14.46
CA ARG A 201 6.99 27.43 15.12
C ARG A 201 8.25 26.62 14.80
N ALA A 202 8.64 25.76 15.73
CA ALA A 202 9.80 24.90 15.60
C ALA A 202 9.48 23.43 15.90
N SER A 203 10.08 22.54 15.13
CA SER A 203 9.86 21.10 15.20
C SER A 203 11.15 20.35 14.90
N GLU A 204 11.41 19.30 15.66
CA GLU A 204 12.52 18.38 15.43
C GLU A 204 11.97 16.97 15.15
N CYS A 205 12.55 16.26 14.17
CA CYS A 205 12.24 14.87 13.87
C CYS A 205 13.52 14.05 13.68
N ALA A 206 13.62 12.91 14.36
CA ALA A 206 14.69 11.93 14.16
C ALA A 206 14.22 10.69 13.40
N LEU A 207 15.16 10.10 12.67
CA LEU A 207 15.16 8.73 12.14
C LEU A 207 16.25 7.95 12.88
N TYR A 208 15.94 6.75 13.33
CA TYR A 208 16.88 5.93 14.11
C TYR A 208 16.64 4.43 13.91
N TYR A 209 17.69 3.62 14.07
CA TYR A 209 17.57 2.16 13.98
C TYR A 209 16.76 1.63 15.17
N CYS A 210 15.80 0.77 14.87
CA CYS A 210 14.93 0.12 15.84
C CYS A 210 14.60 -1.32 15.38
N VAL A 211 13.83 -2.02 16.21
CA VAL A 211 13.16 -3.28 15.81
C VAL A 211 11.67 -3.05 15.85
N ARG A 212 10.96 -3.58 14.87
CA ARG A 212 9.49 -3.61 14.85
C ARG A 212 8.99 -5.04 14.83
N ARG A 213 7.95 -5.28 15.62
CA ARG A 213 7.10 -6.47 15.51
C ARG A 213 6.02 -6.18 14.47
N TYR A 214 5.78 -7.13 13.60
CA TYR A 214 4.80 -7.09 12.52
C TYR A 214 3.79 -8.21 12.75
N GLU A 215 2.49 -7.88 12.67
CA GLU A 215 1.41 -8.79 13.04
C GLU A 215 0.24 -8.69 12.06
N ASN A 216 -0.66 -9.68 12.10
CA ASN A 216 -1.90 -9.72 11.30
C ASN A 216 -1.65 -9.58 9.78
N ALA A 217 -0.50 -10.06 9.30
CA ALA A 217 0.00 -9.82 7.96
C ALA A 217 -0.78 -10.62 6.90
N LYS A 218 -1.66 -9.92 6.17
CA LYS A 218 -2.66 -10.50 5.27
C LYS A 218 -2.51 -9.97 3.86
N TYR A 219 -2.56 -10.88 2.89
CA TYR A 219 -2.56 -10.57 1.47
C TYR A 219 -3.98 -10.67 0.88
N ASN A 220 -4.41 -9.62 0.19
CA ASN A 220 -5.70 -9.57 -0.52
C ASN A 220 -5.58 -8.66 -1.76
N ASN A 221 -6.01 -9.14 -2.93
CA ASN A 221 -6.09 -8.38 -4.19
C ASN A 221 -4.84 -7.52 -4.49
N SER A 222 -3.68 -8.18 -4.61
CA SER A 222 -2.37 -7.55 -4.92
C SER A 222 -1.80 -6.61 -3.85
N ARG A 223 -2.45 -6.44 -2.69
CA ARG A 223 -1.95 -5.65 -1.55
C ARG A 223 -1.70 -6.54 -0.34
N MET A 224 -0.61 -6.27 0.36
CA MET A 224 -0.38 -6.78 1.71
C MET A 224 -0.68 -5.67 2.73
N SER A 225 -1.34 -6.03 3.84
CA SER A 225 -1.51 -5.17 5.00
C SER A 225 -1.08 -5.90 6.27
N PHE A 226 -0.55 -5.16 7.24
CA PHE A 226 -0.05 -5.65 8.53
C PHE A 226 -0.14 -4.53 9.56
N THR A 227 -0.28 -4.87 10.84
CA THR A 227 -0.01 -3.96 11.95
C THR A 227 1.49 -4.01 12.29
N SER A 228 2.06 -2.93 12.85
CA SER A 228 3.40 -3.01 13.43
C SER A 228 3.62 -2.03 14.58
N GLU A 229 4.34 -2.48 15.61
CA GLU A 229 4.75 -1.66 16.77
C GLU A 229 6.29 -1.71 16.94
N LYS A 230 6.88 -0.64 17.47
CA LYS A 230 8.29 -0.61 17.90
C LYS A 230 8.46 -1.52 19.11
N LEU A 231 9.35 -2.51 19.03
CA LEU A 231 9.60 -3.43 20.14
C LEU A 231 10.26 -2.69 21.31
N LYS A 232 9.67 -2.81 22.50
CA LYS A 232 10.12 -2.11 23.72
C LYS A 232 11.25 -2.87 24.39
N GLY A 233 12.22 -2.16 24.97
CA GLY A 233 13.37 -2.74 25.66
C GLY A 233 14.55 -3.13 24.77
N VAL A 234 14.39 -3.18 23.45
CA VAL A 234 15.51 -3.32 22.50
C VAL A 234 16.44 -2.11 22.59
N LYS A 235 17.75 -2.36 22.67
CA LYS A 235 18.79 -1.33 22.74
C LYS A 235 20.00 -1.69 21.89
N ARG A 236 20.86 -0.70 21.61
CA ARG A 236 22.22 -0.91 21.10
C ARG A 236 22.98 -1.85 22.06
N ASP A 237 23.68 -2.83 21.51
CA ASP A 237 24.58 -3.67 22.28
C ASP A 237 25.87 -2.87 22.59
N PRO A 238 26.26 -2.68 23.87
CA PRO A 238 27.45 -1.90 24.22
C PRO A 238 28.78 -2.42 23.67
N GLU A 239 28.82 -3.70 23.26
CA GLU A 239 29.99 -4.33 22.62
C GLU A 239 29.97 -4.23 21.09
N SER A 240 28.93 -3.62 20.50
CA SER A 240 28.82 -3.38 19.05
C SER A 240 29.41 -2.02 18.64
N TRP A 241 29.61 -1.81 17.33
CA TRP A 241 30.25 -0.59 16.78
C TRP A 241 31.70 -0.34 17.23
N ALA A 242 32.35 -1.34 17.84
CA ALA A 242 33.71 -1.26 18.35
C ALA A 242 34.75 -1.11 17.22
N SER A 243 35.81 -0.34 17.48
CA SER A 243 36.96 -0.20 16.56
C SER A 243 37.65 -1.56 16.37
N LEU A 244 37.83 -1.97 15.12
CA LEU A 244 38.65 -3.12 14.72
C LEU A 244 40.08 -2.71 14.33
N THR A 245 40.37 -1.41 14.29
CA THR A 245 41.69 -0.86 13.97
C THR A 245 42.61 -0.97 15.19
N SER A 246 43.48 -1.99 15.22
CA SER A 246 44.39 -2.27 16.34
C SER A 246 45.42 -1.18 16.64
N LEU A 247 45.61 -0.23 15.72
CA LEU A 247 46.46 0.97 15.86
C LEU A 247 45.74 2.16 16.52
N LEU A 248 44.45 2.02 16.86
CA LEU A 248 43.61 3.08 17.42
C LEU A 248 42.76 2.51 18.56
N GLN A 249 43.41 2.34 19.71
CA GLN A 249 42.78 1.99 20.97
C GLN A 249 42.35 3.27 21.70
N ALA A 250 41.45 3.15 22.69
CA ALA A 250 40.96 4.30 23.45
C ALA A 250 42.03 4.99 24.32
N SER A 251 43.25 4.45 24.38
CA SER A 251 44.45 5.11 24.93
C SER A 251 45.00 6.24 24.05
N ASP A 252 44.65 6.26 22.77
CA ASP A 252 45.43 6.95 21.73
C ASP A 252 44.85 8.35 21.38
N GLY A 253 44.07 8.93 22.29
CA GLY A 253 43.57 10.32 22.22
C GLY A 253 42.17 10.51 21.60
N LEU A 254 41.61 9.50 20.96
CA LEU A 254 40.27 9.55 20.34
C LEU A 254 39.14 9.91 21.33
N SER A 255 38.34 10.91 20.97
CA SER A 255 37.20 11.34 21.79
C SER A 255 36.09 10.28 21.86
N ASN A 256 35.44 10.17 23.03
CA ASN A 256 34.19 9.40 23.20
C ASN A 256 33.10 9.77 22.17
N LYS A 257 33.11 11.01 21.66
CA LYS A 257 32.24 11.48 20.58
C LYS A 257 32.44 10.64 19.32
N VAL A 258 33.68 10.54 18.83
CA VAL A 258 34.07 9.76 17.65
C VAL A 258 33.85 8.26 17.87
N LEU A 259 34.17 7.76 19.07
CA LEU A 259 34.02 6.32 19.35
C LEU A 259 32.55 5.86 19.35
N LYS A 260 31.61 6.67 19.86
CA LYS A 260 30.19 6.30 19.93
C LYS A 260 29.36 6.68 18.70
N SER A 261 29.75 7.73 17.98
CA SER A 261 28.99 8.26 16.85
C SER A 261 28.68 7.21 15.78
N LEU A 262 27.43 7.24 15.28
CA LEU A 262 27.01 6.56 14.05
C LEU A 262 27.08 7.47 12.82
N ALA A 263 27.28 8.79 13.03
CA ALA A 263 27.38 9.76 11.96
C ALA A 263 28.57 9.45 11.05
N TYR A 264 28.36 9.51 9.73
CA TYR A 264 29.47 9.55 8.79
C TYR A 264 30.26 10.85 8.97
N HIS A 265 31.58 10.73 8.88
CA HIS A 265 32.52 11.85 8.82
C HIS A 265 33.76 11.39 8.04
N PRO A 266 34.29 12.16 7.08
CA PRO A 266 35.38 11.72 6.21
C PRO A 266 36.68 11.40 6.95
N HIS A 267 36.95 12.08 8.07
CA HIS A 267 38.14 11.81 8.90
C HIS A 267 37.93 10.66 9.89
N ASP A 268 36.69 10.26 10.18
CA ASP A 268 36.39 9.11 11.05
C ASP A 268 36.17 7.80 10.24
N SER A 269 35.74 7.88 8.97
CA SER A 269 35.19 6.76 8.19
C SER A 269 36.20 5.68 7.78
N PHE A 270 37.50 5.94 7.95
CA PHE A 270 38.56 4.94 7.79
C PHE A 270 38.63 3.94 8.98
N ILE A 271 38.02 4.27 10.13
CA ILE A 271 37.97 3.40 11.30
C ILE A 271 37.00 2.26 11.01
N ARG A 272 37.54 1.09 10.64
CA ARG A 272 36.76 -0.15 10.49
C ARG A 272 36.13 -0.55 11.81
N ARG A 273 34.86 -0.98 11.78
CA ARG A 273 34.11 -1.33 13.00
C ARG A 273 33.46 -2.70 12.89
N SER A 274 33.16 -3.29 14.04
CA SER A 274 32.18 -4.38 14.10
C SER A 274 30.80 -3.85 13.77
N ASP A 275 29.92 -4.67 13.19
CA ASP A 275 28.50 -4.38 12.99
C ASP A 275 27.89 -3.59 14.16
N LEU A 276 27.01 -2.63 13.85
CA LEU A 276 26.07 -2.11 14.84
C LEU A 276 25.09 -3.24 15.19
N ARG A 277 24.85 -3.49 16.48
CA ARG A 277 23.91 -4.54 16.90
C ARG A 277 22.84 -3.97 17.82
N LEU A 278 21.60 -4.33 17.55
CA LEU A 278 20.48 -4.16 18.46
C LEU A 278 20.23 -5.51 19.14
N ARG A 279 20.01 -5.52 20.45
CA ARG A 279 19.68 -6.74 21.22
C ARG A 279 18.41 -6.53 22.05
N SER A 280 17.60 -7.57 22.15
CA SER A 280 16.42 -7.62 23.02
C SER A 280 16.79 -7.56 24.51
N ALA A 281 15.85 -7.11 25.36
CA ALA A 281 16.08 -6.92 26.80
C ALA A 281 16.35 -8.22 27.57
N ASP A 282 15.91 -9.36 27.04
CA ASP A 282 16.18 -10.72 27.54
C ASP A 282 17.47 -11.34 26.97
N GLY A 283 18.11 -10.68 26.00
CA GLY A 283 19.35 -11.12 25.37
C GLY A 283 19.21 -12.22 24.32
N THR A 284 18.00 -12.70 24.01
CA THR A 284 17.80 -13.86 23.12
C THR A 284 17.91 -13.51 21.63
N SER A 285 17.24 -12.44 21.21
CA SER A 285 17.23 -11.95 19.82
C SER A 285 18.19 -10.78 19.62
N GLY A 286 18.91 -10.80 18.49
CA GLY A 286 19.81 -9.74 18.06
C GLY A 286 19.73 -9.48 16.56
N TRP A 287 19.91 -8.22 16.15
CA TRP A 287 19.82 -7.76 14.77
C TRP A 287 21.04 -6.89 14.45
N ASN A 288 21.75 -7.19 13.35
CA ASN A 288 23.00 -6.52 12.97
C ASN A 288 22.77 -5.54 11.81
N VAL A 289 23.62 -4.51 11.72
CA VAL A 289 23.78 -3.61 10.57
C VAL A 289 25.28 -3.46 10.30
N SER A 290 25.74 -3.70 9.07
CA SER A 290 27.16 -3.59 8.71
C SER A 290 27.69 -2.15 8.82
N ASP A 291 29.00 -1.99 9.05
CA ASP A 291 29.63 -0.67 9.19
C ASP A 291 29.52 0.17 7.90
N THR A 292 29.67 -0.48 6.75
CA THR A 292 29.41 0.11 5.42
C THR A 292 27.97 0.60 5.25
N ALA A 293 26.97 -0.14 5.72
CA ALA A 293 25.55 0.26 5.59
C ALA A 293 25.20 1.43 6.53
N VAL A 294 25.69 1.43 7.77
CA VAL A 294 25.46 2.54 8.72
C VAL A 294 26.10 3.83 8.19
N TYR A 295 27.37 3.80 7.80
CA TYR A 295 28.06 4.96 7.26
C TYR A 295 27.46 5.41 5.91
N GLY A 296 27.08 4.48 5.02
CA GLY A 296 26.45 4.80 3.74
C GLY A 296 25.10 5.51 3.90
N ILE A 297 24.24 5.00 4.80
CA ILE A 297 22.95 5.61 5.12
C ILE A 297 23.13 6.99 5.77
N SER A 298 24.06 7.14 6.70
CA SER A 298 24.32 8.43 7.36
C SER A 298 24.82 9.49 6.38
N TYR A 299 25.79 9.16 5.50
CA TYR A 299 26.27 10.08 4.47
C TYR A 299 25.18 10.48 3.47
N TYR A 300 24.32 9.54 3.05
CA TYR A 300 23.22 9.86 2.15
C TYR A 300 22.18 10.76 2.82
N MET A 301 21.84 10.52 4.10
CA MET A 301 20.94 11.39 4.84
C MET A 301 21.49 12.80 4.98
N GLN A 302 22.76 12.92 5.38
CA GLN A 302 23.50 14.18 5.43
C GLN A 302 23.40 14.95 4.11
N THR A 303 23.70 14.30 2.99
CA THR A 303 23.73 14.95 1.65
C THR A 303 22.36 15.13 0.99
N PHE A 304 21.32 14.41 1.43
CA PHE A 304 19.93 14.58 0.99
C PHE A 304 19.21 15.73 1.72
N PHE A 305 19.45 15.87 3.02
CA PHE A 305 18.75 16.83 3.88
C PHE A 305 19.49 18.14 4.12
N ALA A 306 20.82 18.15 4.08
CA ALA A 306 21.63 19.35 4.28
C ALA A 306 22.36 19.79 3.01
N THR A 307 22.69 21.07 2.93
CA THR A 307 23.48 21.66 1.85
C THR A 307 24.39 22.75 2.38
N CYS A 308 25.57 22.91 1.79
CA CYS A 308 26.52 23.93 2.20
C CYS A 308 26.10 25.30 1.64
N LEU A 309 25.75 26.23 2.54
CA LEU A 309 25.34 27.59 2.18
C LEU A 309 26.54 28.55 2.05
N ASN A 310 27.60 28.34 2.85
CA ASN A 310 28.85 29.10 2.77
C ASN A 310 29.75 28.59 1.63
N ARG A 311 29.57 29.18 0.44
CA ARG A 311 30.22 28.78 -0.83
C ARG A 311 31.75 28.66 -0.81
N GLU A 312 32.44 29.25 0.17
CA GLU A 312 33.91 29.24 0.23
C GLU A 312 34.48 28.14 1.15
N ASN A 313 33.69 27.63 2.11
CA ASN A 313 34.16 26.70 3.17
C ASN A 313 33.44 25.33 3.15
N CYS A 314 32.94 24.87 1.99
CA CYS A 314 32.24 23.59 1.88
C CYS A 314 33.20 22.39 1.95
N THR A 315 33.37 21.81 3.13
CA THR A 315 34.08 20.54 3.34
C THR A 315 33.22 19.33 2.94
N GLN A 316 33.81 18.13 2.88
CA GLN A 316 33.04 16.87 2.78
C GLN A 316 32.35 16.47 4.11
N ALA A 317 32.70 17.14 5.22
CA ALA A 317 32.18 16.85 6.55
C ALA A 317 30.89 17.65 6.81
N VAL A 318 29.74 17.09 6.40
CA VAL A 318 28.42 17.74 6.56
C VAL A 318 28.10 18.09 8.02
N GLU A 319 28.57 17.28 8.97
CA GLU A 319 28.44 17.56 10.42
C GLU A 319 29.15 18.83 10.90
N ASP A 320 30.13 19.32 10.13
CA ASP A 320 30.95 20.48 10.50
C ASP A 320 30.57 21.72 9.66
N TRP A 321 29.50 21.64 8.86
CA TRP A 321 28.94 22.78 8.12
C TRP A 321 28.24 23.78 9.04
N VAL A 322 28.33 25.07 8.68
CA VAL A 322 27.67 26.17 9.40
C VAL A 322 26.14 26.02 9.32
N ILE A 323 25.47 26.32 10.43
CA ILE A 323 24.01 26.32 10.58
C ILE A 323 23.48 27.73 10.22
N PRO A 324 22.33 27.86 9.50
CA PRO A 324 21.50 26.80 8.94
C PRO A 324 22.18 26.06 7.78
N ASN A 325 21.86 24.76 7.64
CA ASN A 325 22.28 23.94 6.50
C ASN A 325 21.14 23.62 5.52
N GLY A 326 20.01 24.34 5.64
CA GLY A 326 19.00 24.48 4.60
C GLY A 326 18.03 25.64 4.87
N PHE A 327 17.35 26.11 3.83
CA PHE A 327 16.43 27.26 3.89
C PHE A 327 15.34 27.23 2.81
N TYR A 328 14.27 28.00 3.03
CA TYR A 328 13.35 28.45 1.99
C TYR A 328 13.07 29.95 2.19
N LEU A 329 13.20 30.73 1.12
CA LEU A 329 12.77 32.12 1.03
C LEU A 329 11.87 32.37 -0.18
N SER A 330 11.02 33.39 -0.11
CA SER A 330 10.25 33.90 -1.26
C SER A 330 10.47 35.40 -1.39
N ALA A 331 10.49 35.87 -2.63
CA ALA A 331 10.58 37.29 -2.96
C ALA A 331 9.59 37.65 -4.07
N SER A 332 8.76 38.64 -3.82
CA SER A 332 7.97 39.31 -4.85
C SER A 332 8.91 39.95 -5.87
N SER A 333 8.61 39.80 -7.17
CA SER A 333 9.29 40.56 -8.22
C SER A 333 8.35 41.55 -8.92
N SER A 334 8.95 42.57 -9.54
CA SER A 334 8.29 43.74 -10.14
C SER A 334 7.30 43.46 -11.29
N ASP A 335 7.10 42.18 -11.64
CA ASP A 335 6.10 41.65 -12.56
C ASP A 335 4.91 40.98 -11.85
N GLY A 336 4.81 41.09 -10.53
CA GLY A 336 3.76 40.48 -9.70
C GLY A 336 3.93 38.98 -9.47
N ARG A 337 5.13 38.44 -9.67
CA ARG A 337 5.43 37.01 -9.46
C ARG A 337 6.22 36.79 -8.18
N GLN A 338 5.84 35.78 -7.41
CA GLN A 338 6.66 35.27 -6.30
C GLN A 338 7.80 34.41 -6.86
N ARG A 339 9.02 34.66 -6.37
CA ARG A 339 10.24 33.91 -6.71
C ARG A 339 10.75 33.17 -5.48
N GLU A 340 10.72 31.86 -5.54
CA GLU A 340 11.23 30.97 -4.49
C GLU A 340 12.73 30.70 -4.70
N ASP A 341 13.55 30.76 -3.64
CA ASP A 341 14.88 30.12 -3.60
C ASP A 341 14.92 29.25 -2.33
N TYR A 342 15.32 28.00 -2.50
CA TYR A 342 15.28 27.00 -1.44
C TYR A 342 16.35 25.95 -1.67
N ARG A 343 17.05 25.55 -0.61
CA ARG A 343 18.12 24.55 -0.69
C ARG A 343 18.22 23.79 0.64
N PRO A 344 18.43 22.45 0.63
CA PRO A 344 18.29 21.57 -0.53
C PRO A 344 16.82 21.45 -0.97
N SER A 345 16.51 20.60 -1.95
CA SER A 345 15.14 20.43 -2.47
C SER A 345 14.12 19.98 -1.40
N THR A 346 14.59 19.32 -0.35
CA THR A 346 13.80 18.96 0.85
C THR A 346 13.21 20.18 1.56
N ALA A 347 13.87 21.34 1.51
CA ALA A 347 13.43 22.55 2.17
C ALA A 347 12.11 23.11 1.63
N LYS A 348 11.83 22.92 0.33
CA LYS A 348 10.52 23.26 -0.23
C LYS A 348 9.41 22.36 0.32
N VAL A 349 9.63 21.05 0.37
CA VAL A 349 8.62 20.10 0.89
C VAL A 349 8.36 20.31 2.39
N LEU A 350 9.42 20.57 3.17
CA LEU A 350 9.30 20.87 4.61
C LEU A 350 8.73 22.27 4.90
N TRP A 351 8.77 23.19 3.93
CA TRP A 351 7.98 24.43 3.95
C TRP A 351 6.50 24.15 3.65
N GLU A 352 6.21 23.46 2.54
CA GLU A 352 4.85 23.24 2.01
C GLU A 352 3.95 22.35 2.87
N THR A 353 4.50 21.41 3.65
CA THR A 353 3.69 20.61 4.60
C THR A 353 3.34 21.40 5.85
N ASP A 354 2.13 21.22 6.41
CA ASP A 354 1.85 21.74 7.75
C ASP A 354 2.51 20.91 8.87
N ASP A 355 2.61 19.59 8.70
CA ASP A 355 3.22 18.68 9.67
C ASP A 355 4.35 17.87 9.03
N ILE A 356 5.50 17.79 9.70
CA ILE A 356 6.67 17.04 9.25
C ILE A 356 6.68 15.60 9.79
N GLU A 357 5.90 15.29 10.83
CA GLU A 357 5.82 13.95 11.41
C GLU A 357 5.31 12.86 10.44
N PRO A 358 4.29 13.10 9.59
CA PRO A 358 3.88 12.16 8.55
C PRO A 358 5.00 11.87 7.54
N ILE A 359 5.79 12.88 7.16
CA ILE A 359 6.92 12.71 6.23
C ILE A 359 8.00 11.83 6.87
N PHE A 360 8.36 12.10 8.12
CA PHE A 360 9.38 11.30 8.81
C PHE A 360 8.90 9.86 9.10
N LYS A 361 7.60 9.65 9.37
CA LYS A 361 6.99 8.31 9.40
C LYS A 361 7.06 7.60 8.05
N ASN A 362 6.81 8.31 6.96
CA ASN A 362 6.84 7.78 5.60
C ASN A 362 8.28 7.40 5.16
N VAL A 363 9.28 8.24 5.44
CA VAL A 363 10.71 7.91 5.25
C VAL A 363 11.08 6.68 6.08
N ALA A 364 10.78 6.66 7.37
CA ALA A 364 11.06 5.51 8.24
C ALA A 364 10.40 4.20 7.74
N ALA A 365 9.16 4.27 7.24
CA ALA A 365 8.45 3.13 6.69
C ALA A 365 9.05 2.63 5.35
N SER A 366 9.42 3.52 4.43
CA SER A 366 10.04 3.13 3.15
C SER A 366 11.46 2.56 3.36
N MET A 367 12.27 3.18 4.23
CA MET A 367 13.55 2.60 4.65
C MET A 367 13.37 1.21 5.30
N SER A 368 12.35 1.02 6.14
CA SER A 368 12.02 -0.29 6.72
C SER A 368 11.52 -1.32 5.70
N ASN A 369 11.09 -0.88 4.51
CA ASN A 369 10.79 -1.78 3.39
C ASN A 369 12.05 -2.13 2.60
N ALA A 370 13.00 -1.20 2.44
CA ALA A 370 14.30 -1.46 1.84
C ALA A 370 15.17 -2.38 2.71
N LEU A 371 15.29 -2.12 4.03
CA LEU A 371 16.01 -3.01 4.97
C LEU A 371 15.48 -4.45 4.95
N ARG A 372 14.16 -4.63 4.77
CA ARG A 372 13.53 -5.96 4.65
C ARG A 372 13.64 -6.59 3.26
N ARG A 373 14.04 -5.84 2.23
CA ARG A 373 14.29 -6.37 0.88
C ARG A 373 15.76 -6.70 0.67
N GLY A 374 16.66 -5.86 1.18
CA GLY A 374 18.12 -5.96 1.05
C GLY A 374 18.86 -6.61 2.22
N ALA A 375 18.18 -7.43 3.04
CA ALA A 375 18.87 -8.20 4.08
C ALA A 375 19.84 -9.22 3.44
N ASP A 376 21.06 -9.34 3.98
CA ASP A 376 22.24 -10.02 3.37
C ASP A 376 22.14 -11.55 3.13
N GLY A 377 20.93 -12.12 3.10
CA GLY A 377 20.70 -13.50 2.66
C GLY A 377 19.31 -14.03 3.02
N GLU A 378 18.43 -14.15 2.01
CA GLU A 378 17.25 -15.05 1.87
C GLU A 378 16.37 -15.34 3.12
N ALA A 379 16.36 -14.46 4.13
CA ALA A 379 15.64 -14.62 5.39
C ALA A 379 14.11 -14.47 5.21
N THR A 380 13.50 -15.50 4.64
CA THR A 380 12.09 -15.55 4.28
C THR A 380 11.23 -16.08 5.43
N GLY A 381 10.23 -15.29 5.85
CA GLY A 381 9.17 -15.77 6.73
C GLY A 381 8.23 -16.70 5.95
N ASN A 382 7.97 -17.89 6.49
CA ASN A 382 6.99 -18.80 5.90
C ASN A 382 5.56 -18.29 6.19
N GLY A 383 4.66 -18.53 5.24
CA GLY A 383 3.25 -18.17 5.36
C GLY A 383 2.34 -19.28 4.84
N THR A 384 1.07 -19.26 5.26
CA THR A 384 0.06 -20.20 4.78
C THR A 384 -0.64 -19.67 3.53
N VAL A 385 -0.89 -20.55 2.55
CA VAL A 385 -1.48 -20.19 1.25
C VAL A 385 -2.85 -20.85 1.11
N LEU A 386 -3.89 -20.03 0.96
CA LEU A 386 -5.25 -20.53 0.73
C LEU A 386 -5.44 -20.88 -0.75
N SER A 387 -5.35 -22.17 -1.05
CA SER A 387 -5.58 -22.71 -2.39
C SER A 387 -7.07 -22.84 -2.69
N SER A 388 -7.52 -22.21 -3.79
CA SER A 388 -8.92 -22.25 -4.24
C SER A 388 -9.28 -23.61 -4.85
N THR A 389 -9.78 -24.53 -4.03
CA THR A 389 -10.28 -25.84 -4.50
C THR A 389 -11.70 -25.76 -5.06
N THR A 390 -11.97 -26.45 -6.16
CA THR A 390 -13.30 -26.50 -6.79
C THR A 390 -14.21 -27.47 -6.04
N VAL A 391 -14.88 -27.00 -4.99
CA VAL A 391 -15.81 -27.81 -4.17
C VAL A 391 -16.99 -28.34 -5.01
N TYR A 392 -17.53 -27.53 -5.92
CA TYR A 392 -18.64 -27.91 -6.80
C TYR A 392 -18.32 -27.62 -8.26
N LYS A 393 -18.38 -28.66 -9.10
CA LYS A 393 -18.22 -28.57 -10.56
C LYS A 393 -19.56 -28.80 -11.25
N VAL A 394 -20.28 -27.72 -11.58
CA VAL A 394 -21.56 -27.80 -12.29
C VAL A 394 -21.33 -28.22 -13.74
N VAL A 395 -21.66 -29.47 -14.09
CA VAL A 395 -21.50 -30.01 -15.45
C VAL A 395 -22.84 -29.98 -16.18
N TRP A 396 -23.01 -29.00 -17.07
CA TRP A 396 -24.25 -28.76 -17.84
C TRP A 396 -24.64 -29.84 -18.86
N ARG A 397 -23.83 -30.90 -19.05
CA ARG A 397 -24.03 -31.93 -20.08
C ARG A 397 -25.36 -32.71 -19.96
N TRP A 398 -25.94 -32.83 -18.76
CA TRP A 398 -27.21 -33.55 -18.58
C TRP A 398 -28.42 -32.78 -19.14
N ILE A 399 -28.40 -31.43 -19.11
CA ILE A 399 -29.47 -30.58 -19.65
C ILE A 399 -29.61 -30.74 -21.17
N ALA A 400 -28.51 -31.04 -21.89
CA ALA A 400 -28.53 -31.26 -23.32
C ALA A 400 -29.51 -32.37 -23.76
N LEU A 401 -29.67 -33.44 -22.95
CA LEU A 401 -30.62 -34.51 -23.23
C LEU A 401 -32.08 -34.00 -23.20
N HIS A 402 -32.43 -33.22 -22.16
CA HIS A 402 -33.76 -32.64 -22.03
C HIS A 402 -34.06 -31.65 -23.16
N CYS A 403 -33.11 -30.78 -23.52
CA CYS A 403 -33.27 -29.87 -24.66
C CYS A 403 -33.50 -30.62 -25.98
N ILE A 404 -32.77 -31.72 -26.24
CA ILE A 404 -32.96 -32.54 -27.44
C ILE A 404 -34.33 -33.23 -27.42
N GLN A 405 -34.79 -33.71 -26.26
CA GLN A 405 -36.10 -34.34 -26.10
C GLN A 405 -37.24 -33.37 -26.42
N GLU A 406 -37.23 -32.15 -25.86
CA GLU A 406 -38.26 -31.14 -26.11
C GLU A 406 -38.28 -30.66 -27.58
N ILE A 407 -37.11 -30.42 -28.18
CA ILE A 407 -37.00 -30.07 -29.60
C ILE A 407 -37.55 -31.21 -30.48
N THR A 408 -37.27 -32.46 -30.13
CA THR A 408 -37.79 -33.63 -30.85
C THR A 408 -39.31 -33.73 -30.73
N ALA A 409 -39.87 -33.59 -29.52
CA ALA A 409 -41.31 -33.61 -29.28
C ALA A 409 -42.04 -32.49 -30.04
N LEU A 410 -41.52 -31.26 -30.00
CA LEU A 410 -42.04 -30.12 -30.77
C LEU A 410 -42.01 -30.39 -32.28
N SER A 411 -40.92 -30.94 -32.82
CA SER A 411 -40.84 -31.26 -34.25
C SER A 411 -41.86 -32.33 -34.68
N ILE A 412 -42.07 -33.37 -33.85
CA ILE A 412 -43.07 -34.42 -34.09
C ILE A 412 -44.48 -33.83 -34.04
N LEU A 413 -44.76 -32.94 -33.09
CA LEU A 413 -46.05 -32.25 -32.97
C LEU A 413 -46.34 -31.39 -34.21
N VAL A 414 -45.38 -30.57 -34.65
CA VAL A 414 -45.52 -29.73 -35.86
C VAL A 414 -45.71 -30.60 -37.11
N VAL A 415 -44.91 -31.66 -37.29
CA VAL A 415 -45.09 -32.60 -38.42
C VAL A 415 -46.45 -33.28 -38.39
N THR A 416 -46.96 -33.61 -37.20
CA THR A 416 -48.29 -34.21 -37.02
C THR A 416 -49.39 -33.23 -37.40
N ILE A 417 -49.35 -32.00 -36.88
CA ILE A 417 -50.30 -30.93 -37.23
C ILE A 417 -50.31 -30.68 -38.74
N CYS A 418 -49.13 -30.51 -39.36
CA CYS A 418 -49.02 -30.28 -40.80
C CYS A 418 -49.53 -31.45 -41.65
N LYS A 419 -49.34 -32.70 -41.22
CA LYS A 419 -49.87 -33.88 -41.92
C LYS A 419 -51.38 -34.03 -41.73
N THR A 420 -51.90 -33.84 -40.53
CA THR A 420 -53.34 -33.92 -40.25
C THR A 420 -54.12 -32.82 -40.98
N TYR A 421 -53.64 -31.57 -40.92
CA TYR A 421 -54.23 -30.44 -41.66
C TYR A 421 -54.30 -30.72 -43.17
N ARG A 422 -53.20 -31.22 -43.77
CA ARG A 422 -53.15 -31.60 -45.20
C ARG A 422 -54.04 -32.80 -45.57
N ARG A 423 -54.54 -33.58 -44.59
CA ARG A 423 -55.35 -34.79 -44.81
C ARG A 423 -56.81 -34.66 -44.36
N SER A 424 -57.16 -33.54 -43.73
CA SER A 424 -58.48 -33.30 -43.11
C SER A 424 -59.66 -33.36 -44.07
N ASN A 425 -59.46 -33.18 -45.38
CA ASN A 425 -60.51 -33.29 -46.41
C ASN A 425 -60.81 -34.74 -46.86
N THR A 426 -60.29 -35.77 -46.16
CA THR A 426 -60.35 -37.17 -46.65
C THR A 426 -60.65 -38.25 -45.60
N ILE A 427 -61.06 -37.89 -44.37
CA ILE A 427 -61.33 -38.87 -43.29
C ILE A 427 -62.59 -38.46 -42.52
N ASP A 428 -63.71 -39.16 -42.76
CA ASP A 428 -64.94 -38.98 -41.99
C ASP A 428 -64.86 -39.63 -40.60
N VAL A 429 -65.30 -38.91 -39.58
CA VAL A 429 -65.04 -39.20 -38.15
C VAL A 429 -65.94 -40.32 -37.58
N TRP A 430 -66.82 -40.93 -38.38
CA TRP A 430 -67.87 -41.82 -37.88
C TRP A 430 -67.38 -43.17 -37.31
N LYS A 431 -66.18 -43.63 -37.70
CA LYS A 431 -65.65 -44.95 -37.30
C LYS A 431 -65.23 -45.09 -35.82
N SER A 432 -65.36 -44.04 -35.03
CA SER A 432 -65.04 -44.04 -33.58
C SER A 432 -66.14 -43.42 -32.71
N SER A 433 -67.41 -43.44 -33.17
CA SER A 433 -68.55 -42.93 -32.41
C SER A 433 -69.47 -44.06 -31.94
N GLU A 434 -69.30 -44.52 -30.69
CA GLU A 434 -70.17 -45.54 -30.09
C GLU A 434 -71.64 -45.09 -30.00
N LEU A 435 -71.88 -43.78 -29.93
CA LEU A 435 -73.22 -43.18 -29.94
C LEU A 435 -74.03 -43.58 -31.18
N ALA A 436 -73.36 -43.78 -32.33
CA ALA A 436 -74.01 -44.24 -33.57
C ALA A 436 -74.48 -45.70 -33.47
N VAL A 437 -73.81 -46.53 -32.66
CA VAL A 437 -74.21 -47.92 -32.40
C VAL A 437 -75.41 -47.94 -31.45
N PHE A 438 -75.36 -47.17 -30.35
CA PHE A 438 -76.47 -47.05 -29.40
C PHE A 438 -77.76 -46.52 -30.05
N ALA A 439 -77.66 -45.56 -30.98
CA ALA A 439 -78.80 -44.93 -31.65
C ALA A 439 -79.70 -45.89 -32.48
N LYS A 440 -79.25 -47.12 -32.75
CA LYS A 440 -80.03 -48.16 -33.46
C LYS A 440 -80.28 -49.43 -32.63
N GLY A 441 -79.77 -49.51 -31.41
CA GLY A 441 -79.83 -50.72 -30.58
C GLY A 441 -81.25 -51.25 -30.33
N ALA A 442 -82.21 -50.35 -30.07
CA ALA A 442 -83.61 -50.70 -29.86
C ALA A 442 -84.28 -51.32 -31.11
N THR A 443 -83.89 -50.88 -32.32
CA THR A 443 -84.41 -51.44 -33.58
C THR A 443 -83.83 -52.83 -33.85
N LEU A 444 -82.54 -53.02 -33.55
CA LEU A 444 -81.84 -54.30 -33.71
C LEU A 444 -82.31 -55.37 -32.70
N GLY A 445 -82.75 -54.96 -31.51
CA GLY A 445 -83.31 -55.88 -30.52
C GLY A 445 -84.55 -56.63 -31.01
N ALA A 446 -85.34 -56.05 -31.91
CA ALA A 446 -86.52 -56.68 -32.49
C ALA A 446 -86.21 -57.66 -33.65
N THR A 447 -85.10 -57.47 -34.38
CA THR A 447 -84.69 -58.35 -35.49
C THR A 447 -83.74 -59.47 -35.07
N LEU A 448 -83.01 -59.28 -33.97
CA LEU A 448 -82.05 -60.26 -33.43
C LEU A 448 -82.55 -60.98 -32.16
N GLY A 449 -83.68 -60.53 -31.58
CA GLY A 449 -84.27 -61.09 -30.37
C GLY A 449 -84.74 -62.54 -30.57
N GLY A 450 -84.05 -63.49 -29.92
CA GLY A 450 -84.29 -64.93 -30.04
C GLY A 450 -83.16 -65.71 -30.73
N LEU A 451 -82.16 -65.02 -31.29
CA LEU A 451 -80.94 -65.66 -31.78
C LEU A 451 -79.90 -65.76 -30.64
N HIS A 452 -79.55 -66.99 -30.27
CA HIS A 452 -78.72 -67.27 -29.09
C HIS A 452 -77.28 -67.71 -29.41
N THR A 453 -76.89 -67.81 -30.68
CA THR A 453 -75.50 -68.10 -31.09
C THR A 453 -74.89 -66.92 -31.85
N LYS A 454 -73.56 -66.76 -31.74
CA LYS A 454 -72.82 -65.67 -32.40
C LYS A 454 -72.94 -65.72 -33.93
N ASP A 455 -72.89 -66.93 -34.50
CA ASP A 455 -72.86 -67.09 -35.96
C ASP A 455 -74.23 -66.80 -36.59
N ASP A 456 -75.32 -67.15 -35.90
CA ASP A 456 -76.68 -66.75 -36.32
C ASP A 456 -76.87 -65.23 -36.23
N LEU A 457 -76.42 -64.61 -35.13
CA LEU A 457 -76.45 -63.15 -34.95
C LEU A 457 -75.64 -62.42 -36.04
N GLU A 458 -74.41 -62.86 -36.34
CA GLU A 458 -73.62 -62.28 -37.43
C GLU A 458 -74.27 -62.49 -38.81
N LYS A 459 -74.94 -63.63 -39.03
CA LYS A 459 -75.55 -64.00 -40.30
C LYS A 459 -76.80 -63.19 -40.62
N GLU A 460 -77.64 -62.87 -39.64
CA GLU A 460 -78.79 -61.98 -39.84
C GLU A 460 -78.39 -60.49 -39.78
N ALA A 461 -77.41 -60.11 -38.97
CA ALA A 461 -76.85 -58.75 -38.98
C ALA A 461 -76.28 -58.39 -40.37
N LYS A 462 -75.59 -59.31 -41.06
CA LYS A 462 -75.07 -59.11 -42.42
C LYS A 462 -76.14 -58.99 -43.51
N LYS A 463 -77.40 -59.33 -43.23
CA LYS A 463 -78.55 -59.11 -44.14
C LYS A 463 -79.36 -57.85 -43.80
N THR A 464 -79.16 -57.30 -42.61
CA THR A 464 -79.96 -56.19 -42.09
C THR A 464 -79.31 -54.88 -42.52
N GLU A 465 -79.73 -54.34 -43.67
CA GLU A 465 -79.32 -53.01 -44.13
C GLU A 465 -80.00 -51.93 -43.28
N VAL A 466 -79.23 -50.98 -42.73
CA VAL A 466 -79.73 -49.98 -41.76
C VAL A 466 -79.35 -48.58 -42.19
N ASP A 467 -80.28 -47.90 -42.86
CA ASP A 467 -80.13 -46.48 -43.18
C ASP A 467 -80.21 -45.59 -41.94
N LEU A 468 -79.28 -44.64 -41.86
CA LEU A 468 -79.29 -43.54 -40.90
C LEU A 468 -80.02 -42.34 -41.52
N PHE A 469 -81.35 -42.36 -41.45
CA PHE A 469 -82.18 -41.20 -41.79
C PHE A 469 -81.69 -39.96 -41.04
N LYS A 470 -81.33 -38.92 -41.78
CA LYS A 470 -80.74 -37.68 -41.27
C LYS A 470 -81.84 -36.75 -40.72
N THR A 471 -82.38 -37.10 -39.56
CA THR A 471 -83.49 -36.37 -38.91
C THR A 471 -83.14 -34.90 -38.71
N SER A 472 -83.80 -34.00 -39.45
CA SER A 472 -83.46 -32.57 -39.43
C SER A 472 -84.23 -31.82 -38.34
N LYS A 473 -83.48 -31.36 -37.32
CA LYS A 473 -83.79 -30.25 -36.40
C LYS A 473 -85.01 -30.37 -35.46
N GLU A 474 -84.75 -30.04 -34.20
CA GLU A 474 -85.53 -29.11 -33.37
C GLU A 474 -87.06 -29.32 -33.29
N ALA A 475 -87.49 -30.45 -32.75
CA ALA A 475 -88.74 -30.55 -32.01
C ALA A 475 -88.52 -31.47 -30.81
N GLY A 476 -88.78 -30.99 -29.59
CA GLY A 476 -88.58 -31.79 -28.39
C GLY A 476 -89.70 -31.58 -27.38
N LEU A 477 -90.01 -32.62 -26.62
CA LEU A 477 -90.50 -32.59 -25.23
C LEU A 477 -90.64 -34.03 -24.72
N ASN A 478 -90.38 -34.24 -23.43
CA ASN A 478 -90.60 -35.52 -22.76
C ASN A 478 -92.09 -35.70 -22.44
N ALA A 479 -92.57 -36.93 -22.47
CA ALA A 479 -93.78 -37.36 -21.79
C ALA A 479 -93.44 -38.48 -20.79
N SER A 480 -94.05 -38.40 -19.61
CA SER A 480 -93.90 -39.34 -18.49
C SER A 480 -94.68 -40.64 -18.71
N ASP A 481 -94.28 -41.71 -18.01
CA ASP A 481 -95.19 -42.81 -17.71
C ASP A 481 -94.89 -43.42 -16.33
N SER A 482 -95.93 -43.89 -15.62
CA SER A 482 -95.80 -44.50 -14.29
C SER A 482 -97.04 -45.28 -13.87
N LEU A 483 -96.91 -46.61 -13.69
CA LEU A 483 -97.96 -47.47 -13.13
C LEU A 483 -97.37 -48.51 -12.13
N LEU A 484 -98.13 -48.73 -11.05
CA LEU A 484 -97.92 -49.61 -9.87
C LEU A 484 -98.92 -50.81 -9.93
N PRO A 485 -99.09 -51.73 -8.93
CA PRO A 485 -98.59 -51.84 -7.54
C PRO A 485 -97.96 -53.26 -7.25
N SER A 486 -97.96 -53.94 -6.08
CA SER A 486 -98.52 -53.78 -4.70
C SER A 486 -97.84 -54.74 -3.69
N GLY A 487 -97.80 -54.36 -2.40
CA GLY A 487 -97.54 -55.24 -1.24
C GLY A 487 -96.07 -55.22 -0.75
N GLN A 488 -95.70 -54.84 0.48
CA GLN A 488 -96.13 -55.22 1.86
C GLN A 488 -95.74 -56.66 2.27
N ASP A 489 -95.17 -56.93 3.46
CA ASP A 489 -95.08 -56.11 4.70
C ASP A 489 -93.65 -55.99 5.31
N THR A 490 -93.54 -55.18 6.37
CA THR A 490 -92.37 -54.87 7.22
C THR A 490 -92.53 -55.57 8.61
N PRO A 491 -91.86 -55.25 9.76
CA PRO A 491 -90.76 -54.29 10.03
C PRO A 491 -89.62 -54.77 10.96
N GLY A 492 -88.64 -53.87 11.20
CA GLY A 492 -87.78 -53.84 12.40
C GLY A 492 -86.37 -54.44 12.23
N ASP A 493 -85.29 -53.81 12.74
CA ASP A 493 -85.19 -52.42 13.22
C ASP A 493 -83.73 -51.92 13.20
N GLU A 494 -83.53 -50.63 13.50
CA GLU A 494 -82.29 -49.84 13.54
C GLU A 494 -80.94 -50.57 13.77
N SER A 495 -80.01 -50.51 12.81
CA SER A 495 -78.69 -49.81 12.92
C SER A 495 -77.92 -49.74 11.60
#